data_AF-A0A821CFS3-F1
#
_entry.id   AF-A0A821CFS3-F1
#
_cell.length_a   1.000
_cell.length_b   1.000
_cell.length_c   1.000
_cell.angle_alpha   90.00
_cell.angle_beta   90.00
_cell.angle_gamma   90.00
#
_symmetry.space_group_name_H-M   'P 1'
#
loop_
_entity.id
_entity.type
_entity.pdbx_description
1 polymer ?
#
loop_
_entity_poly.entity_id
_entity_poly.type
_entity_poly.pdbx_seq_one_letter_code
_entity_poly.pdbx_strand_id
1 'polypeptide(L)'
;MITHEYDQSEISMNMVPQQAMVTIAIVPNKKQVDELEPSLMYSMLFQEILLEIEEDDTQVVRDLVVCCRGKGTHEYQLKQFQDEYEQKSAIWWYNFEIFLYGMLNRALRLFDTETMMKMGVFVRNLHQQLAQLHKEQFSAYVEKFNVCRAQGLRNKEFQHLLDPQGGLLAFNNFLSTSKEWQQPQSLLSAR
;
A
#
# COMPACT_ATOMS: atom_id res chain seq x y z
N MET A 1 -14.37 10.72 -18.14
CA MET A 1 -14.80 10.59 -16.73
C MET A 1 -14.47 9.23 -16.11
N ILE A 2 -14.24 8.16 -16.90
CA ILE A 2 -13.88 6.81 -16.41
C ILE A 2 -12.37 6.64 -16.14
N THR A 3 -11.52 7.47 -16.75
CA THR A 3 -10.06 7.36 -16.63
C THR A 3 -9.51 7.76 -15.25
N HIS A 4 -10.25 8.56 -14.48
CA HIS A 4 -9.80 9.04 -13.17
C HIS A 4 -9.99 8.01 -12.05
N GLU A 5 -11.03 7.17 -12.12
CA GLU A 5 -11.27 6.07 -11.17
C GLU A 5 -10.30 4.91 -11.36
N TYR A 6 -9.90 4.64 -12.62
CA TYR A 6 -8.98 3.55 -12.96
C TYR A 6 -7.60 3.73 -12.32
N ASP A 7 -7.10 4.97 -12.32
CA ASP A 7 -5.77 5.31 -11.80
C ASP A 7 -5.70 5.26 -10.26
N GLN A 8 -6.83 5.23 -9.54
CA GLN A 8 -6.84 5.16 -8.08
C GLN A 8 -6.82 3.73 -7.51
N SER A 9 -7.25 2.74 -8.30
CA SER A 9 -7.34 1.33 -7.85
C SER A 9 -6.16 0.45 -8.30
N GLU A 10 -5.38 0.91 -9.28
CA GLU A 10 -4.21 0.21 -9.77
C GLU A 10 -3.06 0.31 -8.77
N ILE A 11 -2.67 -0.81 -8.15
CA ILE A 11 -1.46 -0.89 -7.32
C ILE A 11 -0.30 -1.53 -8.10
N SER A 12 0.93 -1.14 -7.77
CA SER A 12 2.13 -1.78 -8.30
C SER A 12 2.21 -3.24 -7.87
N MET A 13 2.52 -4.10 -8.84
CA MET A 13 2.78 -5.51 -8.64
C MET A 13 4.07 -5.87 -9.38
N ASN A 14 4.98 -6.52 -8.66
CA ASN A 14 6.24 -6.99 -9.21
C ASN A 14 6.30 -8.52 -9.12
N MET A 15 6.76 -9.16 -10.17
CA MET A 15 7.08 -10.58 -10.16
C MET A 15 8.49 -10.77 -9.62
N VAL A 16 8.63 -11.62 -8.61
CA VAL A 16 9.90 -11.91 -7.95
C VAL A 16 10.21 -13.40 -8.14
N PRO A 17 11.40 -13.77 -8.64
CA PRO A 17 11.82 -15.16 -8.68
C PRO A 17 11.78 -15.79 -7.28
N GLN A 18 11.19 -16.98 -7.15
CA GLN A 18 11.00 -17.62 -5.85
C GLN A 18 12.33 -17.86 -5.09
N GLN A 19 13.42 -18.03 -5.83
CA GLN A 19 14.78 -18.22 -5.30
C GLN A 19 15.35 -16.94 -4.65
N ALA A 20 14.87 -15.76 -5.02
CA ALA A 20 15.35 -14.49 -4.49
C ALA A 20 14.84 -14.19 -3.07
N MET A 21 13.63 -14.62 -2.69
CA MET A 21 13.06 -14.33 -1.35
C MET A 21 13.61 -15.22 -0.22
N VAL A 22 13.98 -16.47 -0.50
CA VAL A 22 14.55 -17.40 0.50
C VAL A 22 15.87 -16.85 1.07
N THR A 23 16.57 -16.02 0.30
CA THR A 23 17.91 -15.51 0.60
C THR A 23 17.88 -14.22 1.44
N ILE A 24 16.84 -13.38 1.32
CA ILE A 24 16.67 -12.16 2.14
C ILE A 24 16.54 -12.50 3.63
N ALA A 25 15.93 -13.65 3.95
CA ALA A 25 15.79 -14.11 5.34
C ALA A 25 17.09 -14.73 5.92
N ILE A 26 18.11 -15.03 5.11
CA ILE A 26 19.20 -15.94 5.52
C ILE A 26 20.63 -15.37 5.34
N VAL A 27 20.91 -14.46 4.39
CA VAL A 27 22.13 -13.60 4.24
C VAL A 27 22.28 -13.19 2.76
N PRO A 28 22.58 -11.92 2.44
CA PRO A 28 22.72 -11.48 1.04
C PRO A 28 24.07 -11.95 0.45
N ASN A 29 24.03 -12.82 -0.57
CA ASN A 29 25.19 -13.10 -1.43
C ASN A 29 25.11 -12.25 -2.72
N LYS A 30 26.25 -11.67 -3.12
CA LYS A 30 26.37 -10.63 -4.17
C LYS A 30 25.82 -11.00 -5.55
N LYS A 31 25.76 -12.28 -5.91
CA LYS A 31 25.33 -12.71 -7.26
C LYS A 31 23.81 -12.78 -7.48
N GLN A 32 23.01 -12.72 -6.41
CA GLN A 32 21.55 -12.94 -6.48
C GLN A 32 20.72 -11.71 -6.11
N VAL A 33 21.37 -10.65 -5.60
CA VAL A 33 20.74 -9.33 -5.38
C VAL A 33 20.43 -8.65 -6.72
N ASP A 34 21.16 -8.99 -7.79
CA ASP A 34 20.96 -8.46 -9.14
C ASP A 34 19.65 -8.93 -9.81
N GLU A 35 18.96 -9.94 -9.26
CA GLU A 35 17.69 -10.47 -9.76
C GLU A 35 16.45 -9.82 -9.11
N LEU A 36 16.65 -9.04 -8.03
CA LEU A 36 15.57 -8.33 -7.37
C LEU A 36 15.28 -7.02 -8.10
N GLU A 37 14.01 -6.80 -8.43
CA GLU A 37 13.58 -5.56 -9.04
C GLU A 37 13.89 -4.40 -8.07
N PRO A 38 14.65 -3.37 -8.47
CA PRO A 38 15.14 -2.34 -7.56
C PRO A 38 14.03 -1.66 -6.73
N SER A 39 12.82 -1.49 -7.28
CA SER A 39 11.72 -0.87 -6.54
C SER A 39 11.29 -1.69 -5.31
N LEU A 40 11.47 -3.01 -5.32
CA LEU A 40 11.20 -3.86 -4.16
C LEU A 40 12.21 -3.62 -3.03
N MET A 41 13.50 -3.57 -3.37
CA MET A 41 14.56 -3.26 -2.41
C MET A 41 14.35 -1.88 -1.78
N TYR A 42 13.98 -0.90 -2.59
CA TYR A 42 13.69 0.43 -2.08
C TYR A 42 12.43 0.48 -1.20
N SER A 43 11.39 -0.29 -1.54
CA SER A 43 10.19 -0.38 -0.71
C SER A 43 10.46 -1.02 0.65
N MET A 44 11.32 -2.04 0.70
CA MET A 44 11.79 -2.67 1.94
C MET A 44 12.57 -1.68 2.80
N LEU A 45 13.56 -1.00 2.22
CA LEU A 45 14.34 0.02 2.93
C LEU A 45 13.45 1.17 3.43
N PHE A 46 12.51 1.61 2.60
CA PHE A 46 11.54 2.64 2.99
C PHE A 46 10.70 2.19 4.19
N GLN A 47 10.21 0.95 4.19
CA GLN A 47 9.48 0.39 5.32
C GLN A 47 10.35 0.36 6.59
N GLU A 48 11.61 -0.07 6.51
CA GLU A 48 12.54 -0.09 7.65
C GLU A 48 12.72 1.33 8.22
N ILE A 49 13.04 2.30 7.36
CA ILE A 49 13.20 3.70 7.75
C ILE A 49 11.93 4.23 8.45
N LEU A 50 10.75 4.00 7.86
CA LEU A 50 9.49 4.48 8.44
C LEU A 50 9.19 3.91 9.83
N LEU A 51 9.60 2.66 10.10
CA LEU A 51 9.36 1.99 11.37
C LEU A 51 10.36 2.43 12.45
N GLU A 52 11.53 2.94 12.07
CA GLU A 52 12.58 3.41 12.99
C GLU A 52 12.50 4.92 13.30
N ILE A 53 11.89 5.71 12.42
CA ILE A 53 11.77 7.16 12.63
C ILE A 53 10.90 7.47 13.86
N GLU A 54 11.51 8.13 14.85
CA GLU A 54 10.83 8.76 15.98
C GLU A 54 10.56 10.24 15.65
N GLU A 55 9.31 10.57 15.34
CA GLU A 55 8.88 11.94 15.00
C GLU A 55 7.66 12.34 15.84
N ASP A 56 7.47 13.66 16.03
CA ASP A 56 6.24 14.20 16.58
C ASP A 56 5.12 14.07 15.54
N ASP A 57 4.24 13.09 15.76
CA ASP A 57 3.07 12.81 14.92
C ASP A 57 2.25 14.07 14.61
N THR A 58 2.18 15.03 15.56
CA THR A 58 1.44 16.29 15.37
C THR A 58 2.02 17.12 14.23
N GLN A 59 3.34 17.25 14.17
CA GLN A 59 4.00 18.06 13.17
C GLN A 59 3.95 17.40 11.79
N VAL A 60 4.13 16.09 11.73
CA VAL A 60 4.08 15.35 10.46
C VAL A 60 2.66 15.34 9.88
N VAL A 61 1.62 15.24 10.70
CA VAL A 61 0.23 15.36 10.25
C VAL A 61 -0.02 16.75 9.63
N ARG A 62 0.53 17.82 10.21
CA ARG A 62 0.45 19.17 9.62
C ARG A 62 1.18 19.24 8.28
N ASP A 63 2.37 18.65 8.19
CA ASP A 63 3.16 18.64 6.95
C ASP A 63 2.47 17.82 5.85
N LEU A 64 1.80 16.72 6.23
CA LEU A 64 0.94 15.95 5.35
C LEU A 64 -0.24 16.79 4.85
N VAL A 65 -0.94 17.52 5.73
CA VAL A 65 -2.03 18.44 5.31
C VAL A 65 -1.53 19.48 4.30
N VAL A 66 -0.36 20.05 4.52
CA VAL A 66 0.27 20.99 3.57
C VAL A 66 0.58 20.32 2.24
N CYS A 67 1.11 19.08 2.26
CA CYS A 67 1.33 18.27 1.06
C CYS A 67 0.04 18.04 0.27
N CYS A 68 -1.02 17.60 0.97
CA CYS A 68 -2.30 17.28 0.35
C CYS A 68 -2.96 18.53 -0.26
N ARG A 69 -2.86 19.69 0.41
CA ARG A 69 -3.27 20.99 -0.14
C ARG A 69 -2.56 21.30 -1.45
N GLY A 70 -1.24 21.14 -1.50
CA GLY A 70 -0.45 21.35 -2.72
C GLY A 70 -0.81 20.41 -3.87
N LYS A 71 -1.42 19.25 -3.57
CA LYS A 71 -1.89 18.25 -4.54
C LYS A 71 -3.37 18.40 -4.93
N GLY A 72 -4.05 19.45 -4.45
CA GLY A 72 -5.41 19.79 -4.85
C GLY A 72 -6.52 19.09 -4.07
N THR A 73 -6.23 18.50 -2.90
CA THR A 73 -7.26 17.98 -1.99
C THR A 73 -8.17 19.10 -1.52
N HIS A 74 -9.48 18.85 -1.42
CA HIS A 74 -10.44 19.87 -1.02
C HIS A 74 -10.24 20.30 0.44
N GLU A 75 -10.28 21.61 0.72
CA GLU A 75 -10.04 22.15 2.07
C GLU A 75 -10.97 21.58 3.15
N TYR A 76 -12.22 21.24 2.81
CA TYR A 76 -13.13 20.63 3.79
C TYR A 76 -12.65 19.25 4.24
N GLN A 77 -12.07 18.46 3.33
CA GLN A 77 -11.51 17.13 3.62
C GLN A 77 -10.24 17.27 4.47
N LEU A 78 -9.40 18.25 4.14
CA LEU A 78 -8.18 18.55 4.90
C LEU A 78 -8.50 19.01 6.32
N LYS A 79 -9.51 19.87 6.46
CA LYS A 79 -9.97 20.32 7.77
C LYS A 79 -10.52 19.16 8.60
N GLN A 80 -11.36 18.32 8.02
CA GLN A 80 -11.88 17.14 8.70
C GLN A 80 -10.75 16.20 9.13
N PHE A 81 -9.80 15.93 8.22
CA PHE A 81 -8.63 15.12 8.54
C PHE A 81 -7.85 15.72 9.71
N GLN A 82 -7.53 17.01 9.66
CA GLN A 82 -6.76 17.69 10.71
C GLN A 82 -7.48 17.70 12.07
N ASP A 83 -8.79 17.94 12.09
CA ASP A 83 -9.57 18.06 13.33
C ASP A 83 -9.88 16.70 13.97
N GLU A 84 -10.00 15.64 13.17
CA GLU A 84 -10.45 14.32 13.62
C GLU A 84 -9.37 13.24 13.57
N TYR A 85 -8.14 13.54 13.13
CA TYR A 85 -7.10 12.53 12.85
C TYR A 85 -6.92 11.55 14.01
N GLU A 86 -6.67 12.08 15.21
CA GLU A 86 -6.42 11.31 16.44
C GLU A 86 -7.67 10.61 16.99
N GLN A 87 -8.86 11.08 16.60
CA GLN A 87 -10.13 10.53 17.07
C GLN A 87 -10.56 9.29 16.29
N LYS A 88 -9.97 9.07 15.11
CA LYS A 88 -10.25 7.94 14.23
C LYS A 88 -9.00 7.09 14.08
N SER A 89 -9.20 5.83 13.72
CA SER A 89 -8.09 4.93 13.48
C SER A 89 -7.47 5.11 12.09
N ALA A 90 -6.20 4.76 11.91
CA ALA A 90 -5.52 4.86 10.62
C ALA A 90 -6.22 4.03 9.52
N ILE A 91 -6.76 2.85 9.86
CA ILE A 91 -7.56 2.03 8.94
C ILE A 91 -8.85 2.74 8.53
N TRP A 92 -9.49 3.47 9.45
CA TRP A 92 -10.68 4.25 9.12
C TRP A 92 -10.34 5.31 8.06
N TRP A 93 -9.26 6.07 8.27
CA TRP A 93 -8.76 7.04 7.29
C TRP A 93 -8.28 6.41 5.97
N TYR A 94 -7.73 5.19 6.01
CA TYR A 94 -7.33 4.46 4.80
C TYR A 94 -8.54 4.02 3.97
N ASN A 95 -9.67 3.73 4.61
CA ASN A 95 -10.91 3.37 3.94
C ASN A 95 -11.81 4.58 3.63
N PHE A 96 -11.57 5.73 4.26
CA PHE A 96 -12.37 6.93 4.06
C PHE A 96 -11.99 7.60 2.72
N GLU A 97 -12.98 7.78 1.84
CA GLU A 97 -12.83 8.12 0.40
C GLU A 97 -12.27 9.52 0.09
N ILE A 98 -11.67 10.20 1.05
CA ILE A 98 -11.41 11.63 0.90
C ILE A 98 -10.08 11.95 0.22
N PHE A 99 -9.01 11.15 0.35
CA PHE A 99 -7.77 11.32 -0.46
C PHE A 99 -6.64 10.34 -0.13
N LEU A 100 -6.52 9.88 1.12
CA LEU A 100 -5.31 9.19 1.61
C LEU A 100 -5.04 7.88 0.88
N TYR A 101 -6.08 7.09 0.61
CA TYR A 101 -5.95 5.84 -0.15
C TYR A 101 -5.32 6.07 -1.52
N GLY A 102 -5.94 6.95 -2.32
CA GLY A 102 -5.48 7.24 -3.68
C GLY A 102 -4.10 7.90 -3.68
N MET A 103 -3.84 8.80 -2.73
CA MET A 103 -2.55 9.46 -2.59
C MET A 103 -1.43 8.49 -2.25
N LEU A 104 -1.65 7.60 -1.27
CA LEU A 104 -0.66 6.61 -0.84
C LEU A 104 -0.36 5.62 -1.97
N ASN A 105 -1.40 5.02 -2.55
CA ASN A 105 -1.20 4.02 -3.60
C ASN A 105 -0.54 4.62 -4.84
N ARG A 106 -0.88 5.88 -5.19
CA ARG A 106 -0.21 6.59 -6.28
C ARG A 106 1.25 6.90 -5.94
N ALA A 107 1.55 7.33 -4.72
CA ALA A 107 2.91 7.63 -4.30
C ALA A 107 3.79 6.37 -4.34
N LEU A 108 3.28 5.24 -3.84
CA LEU A 108 3.94 3.94 -3.89
C LEU A 108 4.08 3.43 -5.33
N ARG A 109 3.08 3.68 -6.20
CA ARG A 109 3.14 3.28 -7.62
C ARG A 109 4.18 4.06 -8.41
N LEU A 110 4.26 5.36 -8.19
CA LEU A 110 5.17 6.26 -8.90
C LEU A 110 6.52 6.42 -8.22
N PHE A 111 6.70 5.78 -7.06
CA PHE A 111 7.89 5.94 -6.21
C PHE A 111 8.17 7.42 -5.89
N ASP A 112 7.10 8.18 -5.58
CA ASP A 112 7.14 9.59 -5.18
C ASP A 112 7.67 9.69 -3.74
N THR A 113 8.99 9.67 -3.60
CA THR A 113 9.68 9.59 -2.30
C THR A 113 9.32 10.75 -1.38
N GLU A 114 9.13 11.95 -1.90
CA GLU A 114 8.72 13.12 -1.11
C GLU A 114 7.34 12.89 -0.48
N THR A 115 6.39 12.39 -1.25
CA THR A 115 5.03 12.11 -0.74
C THR A 115 5.03 10.91 0.18
N MET A 116 5.77 9.86 -0.17
CA MET A 116 5.96 8.67 0.67
C MET A 116 6.47 9.07 2.06
N MET A 117 7.51 9.90 2.15
CA MET A 117 8.06 10.38 3.43
C MET A 117 7.05 11.22 4.22
N LYS A 118 6.33 12.15 3.57
CA LYS A 118 5.29 12.95 4.25
C LYS A 118 4.10 12.13 4.72
N MET A 119 3.83 11.00 4.07
CA MET A 119 2.81 10.03 4.49
C MET A 119 3.34 9.03 5.53
N GLY A 120 4.61 9.14 5.93
CA GLY A 120 5.31 8.17 6.78
C GLY A 120 4.58 7.86 8.09
N VAL A 121 4.14 8.89 8.83
CA VAL A 121 3.35 8.73 10.06
C VAL A 121 2.06 7.97 9.81
N PHE A 122 1.33 8.31 8.74
CA PHE A 122 0.10 7.62 8.40
C PHE A 122 0.35 6.14 8.05
N VAL A 123 1.40 5.86 7.26
CA VAL A 123 1.81 4.49 6.88
C VAL A 123 2.21 3.68 8.11
N ARG A 124 2.99 4.28 9.03
CA ARG A 124 3.39 3.64 10.30
C ARG A 124 2.18 3.31 11.16
N ASN A 125 1.28 4.27 11.36
CA ASN A 125 0.08 4.08 12.18
C ASN A 125 -0.84 3.01 11.56
N LEU A 126 -0.99 3.00 10.23
CA LEU A 126 -1.73 1.99 9.49
C LEU A 126 -1.09 0.59 9.64
N HIS A 127 0.23 0.49 9.49
CA HIS A 127 0.97 -0.75 9.66
C HIS A 127 0.81 -1.32 11.07
N GLN A 128 1.04 -0.50 12.10
CA GLN A 128 0.91 -0.91 13.50
C GLN A 128 -0.50 -1.38 13.83
N GLN A 129 -1.52 -0.66 13.35
CA GLN A 129 -2.91 -1.06 13.57
C GLN A 129 -3.26 -2.39 12.88
N LEU A 130 -2.81 -2.59 11.63
CA LEU A 130 -3.00 -3.85 10.92
C LEU A 130 -2.28 -5.01 11.60
N ALA A 131 -1.05 -4.80 12.10
CA ALA A 131 -0.28 -5.80 12.82
C ALA A 131 -0.96 -6.20 14.15
N GLN A 132 -1.54 -5.23 14.85
CA GLN A 132 -2.31 -5.46 16.07
C GLN A 132 -3.58 -6.27 15.80
N LEU A 133 -4.39 -5.85 14.81
CA LEU A 133 -5.59 -6.60 14.41
C LEU A 133 -5.28 -8.00 13.90
N HIS A 134 -4.16 -8.17 13.18
CA HIS A 134 -3.69 -9.48 12.77
C HIS A 134 -3.36 -10.36 13.98
N LYS A 135 -2.64 -9.85 14.99
CA LYS A 135 -2.41 -10.60 16.23
C LYS A 135 -3.70 -11.00 16.93
N GLU A 136 -4.67 -10.10 17.00
CA GLU A 136 -5.98 -10.37 17.61
C GLU A 136 -6.73 -11.46 16.85
N GLN A 137 -6.85 -11.32 15.53
CA GLN A 137 -7.56 -12.23 14.66
C GLN A 137 -6.91 -13.63 14.61
N PHE A 138 -5.58 -13.71 14.68
CA PHE A 138 -4.81 -14.95 14.52
C PHE A 138 -4.15 -15.42 15.82
N SER A 139 -4.66 -14.99 16.98
CA SER A 139 -4.21 -15.44 18.30
C SER A 139 -4.52 -16.93 18.61
N ALA A 140 -5.36 -17.58 17.80
CA ALA A 140 -5.69 -19.01 17.83
C ALA A 140 -5.58 -19.64 16.43
N TYR A 141 -5.81 -20.95 16.29
CA TYR A 141 -5.89 -21.59 14.97
C TYR A 141 -7.03 -20.97 14.15
N VAL A 142 -6.69 -20.36 13.01
CA VAL A 142 -7.65 -19.75 12.07
C VAL A 142 -7.71 -20.60 10.81
N GLU A 143 -8.93 -20.89 10.36
CA GLU A 143 -9.17 -21.58 9.10
C GLU A 143 -8.77 -20.70 7.91
N LYS A 144 -8.15 -21.29 6.89
CA LYS A 144 -7.81 -20.58 5.66
C LYS A 144 -9.10 -20.09 5.00
N PHE A 145 -9.11 -18.84 4.56
CA PHE A 145 -10.24 -18.26 3.84
C PHE A 145 -9.79 -17.64 2.51
N ASN A 146 -10.70 -17.65 1.55
CA ASN A 146 -10.48 -17.06 0.23
C ASN A 146 -10.95 -15.61 0.21
N VAL A 147 -10.18 -14.76 -0.45
CA VAL A 147 -10.52 -13.36 -0.74
C VAL A 147 -10.22 -13.06 -2.20
N CYS A 148 -10.85 -12.03 -2.73
CA CYS A 148 -10.64 -11.55 -4.08
C CYS A 148 -10.37 -10.04 -4.10
N ARG A 149 -9.67 -9.59 -5.14
CA ARG A 149 -9.40 -8.19 -5.43
C ARG A 149 -9.42 -8.00 -6.94
N ALA A 150 -10.12 -6.96 -7.41
CA ALA A 150 -10.01 -6.52 -8.79
C ALA A 150 -8.72 -5.71 -8.98
N GLN A 151 -8.02 -5.94 -10.08
CA GLN A 151 -6.76 -5.29 -10.39
C GLN A 151 -6.65 -5.07 -11.91
N GLY A 152 -6.41 -3.82 -12.29
CA GLY A 152 -6.02 -3.47 -13.65
C GLY A 152 -4.59 -3.94 -13.92
N LEU A 153 -4.35 -4.46 -15.12
CA LEU A 153 -3.06 -4.98 -15.55
C LEU A 153 -2.80 -4.62 -17.01
N ARG A 154 -1.58 -4.21 -17.34
CA ARG A 154 -1.18 -4.07 -18.74
C ARG A 154 -1.02 -5.46 -19.34
N ASN A 155 -1.34 -5.61 -20.62
CA ASN A 155 -1.22 -6.89 -21.31
C ASN A 155 0.16 -7.53 -21.17
N LYS A 156 1.24 -6.73 -21.19
CA LYS A 156 2.61 -7.24 -20.99
C LYS A 156 2.80 -7.87 -19.61
N GLU A 157 2.28 -7.24 -18.54
CA GLU A 157 2.38 -7.75 -17.17
C GLU A 157 1.53 -9.00 -17.01
N PHE A 158 0.32 -9.00 -17.58
CA PHE A 158 -0.53 -10.18 -17.61
C PHE A 158 0.14 -11.37 -18.29
N GLN A 159 0.81 -11.16 -19.44
CA GLN A 159 1.56 -12.22 -20.11
C GLN A 159 2.72 -12.74 -19.24
N HIS A 160 3.40 -11.87 -18.49
CA HIS A 160 4.41 -12.30 -17.52
C HIS A 160 3.82 -13.14 -16.37
N LEU A 161 2.58 -12.88 -15.94
CA LEU A 161 1.89 -13.71 -14.94
C LEU A 161 1.55 -15.11 -15.46
N LEU A 162 1.44 -15.26 -16.78
CA LEU A 162 1.20 -16.55 -17.43
C LEU A 162 2.50 -17.34 -17.67
N ASP A 163 3.67 -16.79 -17.33
CA ASP A 163 4.95 -17.48 -17.53
C ASP A 163 4.99 -18.77 -16.70
N PRO A 164 5.18 -19.95 -17.32
CA PRO A 164 5.18 -21.24 -16.64
C PRO A 164 6.38 -21.43 -15.69
N GLN A 165 7.41 -20.59 -15.76
CA GLN A 165 8.55 -20.64 -14.83
C GLN A 165 8.15 -20.32 -13.38
N GLY A 166 6.96 -19.75 -13.18
CA GLY A 166 6.44 -19.42 -11.86
C GLY A 166 7.14 -18.22 -11.22
N GLY A 167 6.74 -17.88 -10.00
CA GLY A 167 7.26 -16.72 -9.27
C GLY A 167 6.37 -16.32 -8.11
N LEU A 168 6.83 -15.36 -7.33
CA LEU A 168 6.08 -14.72 -6.26
C LEU A 168 5.56 -13.36 -6.72
N LEU A 169 4.35 -13.01 -6.30
CA LEU A 169 3.82 -11.66 -6.46
C LEU A 169 4.21 -10.82 -5.25
N ALA A 170 4.95 -9.74 -5.50
CA ALA A 170 5.25 -8.72 -4.51
C ALA A 170 4.36 -7.50 -4.74
N PHE A 171 3.86 -6.95 -3.64
CA PHE A 171 3.02 -5.75 -3.63
C PHE A 171 3.69 -4.70 -2.76
N ASN A 172 3.88 -3.51 -3.31
CA ASN A 172 4.44 -2.38 -2.56
C ASN A 172 3.34 -1.62 -1.78
N ASN A 173 2.12 -2.16 -1.71
CA ASN A 173 0.93 -1.48 -1.22
C ASN A 173 0.19 -2.34 -0.19
N PHE A 174 -0.60 -1.70 0.67
CA PHE A 174 -1.57 -2.39 1.51
C PHE A 174 -2.70 -3.00 0.66
N LEU A 175 -3.00 -4.28 0.88
CA LEU A 175 -4.00 -5.00 0.10
C LEU A 175 -5.40 -4.87 0.72
N SER A 176 -6.26 -4.08 0.08
CA SER A 176 -7.71 -4.15 0.26
C SER A 176 -8.30 -5.29 -0.58
N THR A 177 -9.04 -6.19 0.04
CA THR A 177 -9.64 -7.39 -0.57
C THR A 177 -11.08 -7.60 -0.04
N SER A 178 -11.88 -8.39 -0.75
CA SER A 178 -13.25 -8.76 -0.37
C SER A 178 -13.40 -10.28 -0.26
N LYS A 179 -14.20 -10.75 0.70
CA LYS A 179 -14.62 -12.16 0.77
C LYS A 179 -15.66 -12.51 -0.30
N GLU A 180 -16.42 -11.51 -0.74
CA GLU A 180 -17.43 -11.67 -1.76
C GLU A 180 -16.83 -11.41 -3.14
N TRP A 181 -17.06 -12.35 -4.06
CA TRP A 181 -16.80 -12.09 -5.46
C TRP A 181 -17.85 -11.13 -5.99
N GLN A 182 -17.49 -9.86 -6.08
CA GLN A 182 -18.33 -8.83 -6.70
C GLN A 182 -17.79 -8.56 -8.10
N GLN A 183 -18.69 -8.43 -9.09
CA GLN A 183 -18.29 -8.23 -10.48
C GLN A 183 -17.39 -6.98 -10.62
N PRO A 184 -16.42 -6.96 -11.55
CA PRO A 184 -15.45 -5.86 -11.67
C PRO A 184 -16.09 -4.47 -11.81
N GLN A 185 -17.28 -4.39 -12.42
CA GLN A 185 -18.02 -3.14 -12.61
C GLN A 185 -18.64 -2.60 -11.31
N SER A 186 -19.03 -3.47 -10.36
CA SER A 186 -19.57 -3.03 -9.07
C SER A 186 -18.49 -2.61 -8.09
N LEU A 187 -17.24 -3.06 -8.23
CA LEU A 187 -16.13 -2.60 -7.38
C LEU A 187 -15.65 -1.18 -7.72
N LEU A 188 -15.98 -0.68 -8.91
CA LEU A 188 -15.74 0.70 -9.34
C LEU A 188 -16.86 1.66 -8.93
N SER A 189 -18.06 1.14 -8.61
CA SER A 189 -19.24 1.94 -8.24
C SER A 189 -19.80 1.64 -6.84
N ALA A 190 -19.21 0.69 -6.11
CA ALA A 190 -19.56 0.33 -4.75
C ALA A 190 -18.30 0.35 -3.90
N ARG A 191 -17.81 1.56 -3.63
CA ARG A 191 -17.03 1.90 -2.45
C ARG A 191 -17.58 3.21 -1.92
#